data_AF-A0A2D5UTK7-F1
#
_entry.id   AF-A0A2D5UTK7-F1
#
_cell.length_a   1.000
_cell.length_b   1.000
_cell.length_c   1.000
_cell.angle_alpha   90.00
_cell.angle_beta   90.00
_cell.angle_gamma   90.00
#
_symmetry.space_group_name_H-M   'P 1'
#
loop_
_entity.id
_entity.type
_entity.pdbx_description
1 polymer ?
#
loop_
_entity_poly.entity_id
_entity_poly.type
_entity_poly.pdbx_seq_one_letter_code
_entity_poly.pdbx_strand_id
1 'polypeptide(L)'
;MCGLCCIKLGLEMGMTPGDYRRWKHQGRDDILRYAYIPPGRVDRGYLWFDPENKLELDRCPFLVQDSPGSHSCAIQETKPKACSQFWCEWAYGVGERAIPFKVAAGWTDRARRLGYGKSPLTVLKLLLSG
;
A
#
# COMPACT_ATOMS: atom_id res chain seq x y z
N MET A 1 6.93 11.92 5.05
CA MET A 1 5.58 12.37 4.65
C MET A 1 4.71 11.21 4.13
N CYS A 2 3.54 10.95 4.70
CA CYS A 2 2.55 10.07 4.06
C CYS A 2 2.06 10.73 2.76
N GLY A 3 1.80 9.96 1.71
CA GLY A 3 1.41 10.51 0.41
C GLY A 3 2.51 10.53 -0.64
N LEU A 4 3.80 10.33 -0.28
CA LEU A 4 4.86 10.24 -1.29
C LEU A 4 4.68 9.05 -2.25
N CYS A 5 4.15 7.92 -1.75
CA CYS A 5 3.74 6.80 -2.59
C CYS A 5 2.50 7.13 -3.44
N CYS A 6 1.61 7.99 -2.96
CA CYS A 6 0.45 8.45 -3.73
C CYS A 6 0.85 9.42 -4.86
N ILE A 7 1.99 10.10 -4.72
CA ILE A 7 2.56 11.04 -5.71
C ILE A 7 3.50 10.31 -6.69
N LYS A 8 4.30 9.35 -6.22
CA LYS A 8 5.35 8.69 -7.02
C LYS A 8 5.00 7.31 -7.56
N LEU A 9 4.05 6.61 -6.95
CA LEU A 9 3.79 5.18 -7.19
C LEU A 9 2.31 4.91 -7.47
N GLY A 10 1.59 5.90 -8.02
CA GLY A 10 0.20 5.74 -8.41
C GLY A 10 -0.05 4.57 -9.38
N LEU A 11 1.00 4.06 -10.02
CA LEU A 11 0.91 3.32 -11.27
C LEU A 11 1.14 1.79 -11.15
N GLU A 12 1.57 1.27 -9.99
CA GLU A 12 1.83 -0.18 -9.82
C GLU A 12 1.12 -0.79 -8.60
N MET A 13 -0.07 -0.27 -8.27
CA MET A 13 -0.81 -0.70 -7.09
C MET A 13 -1.88 -1.72 -7.49
N GLY A 14 -1.74 -2.94 -7.01
CA GLY A 14 -2.73 -3.99 -7.20
C GLY A 14 -3.88 -3.90 -6.20
N MET A 15 -5.11 -4.07 -6.68
CA MET A 15 -6.25 -4.41 -5.85
C MET A 15 -6.24 -5.91 -5.56
N THR A 16 -6.21 -6.29 -4.29
CA THR A 16 -6.34 -7.69 -3.90
C THR A 16 -7.81 -8.12 -3.81
N PRO A 17 -8.11 -9.44 -3.87
CA PRO A 17 -9.45 -9.95 -3.60
C PRO A 17 -10.05 -9.50 -2.27
N GLY A 18 -9.21 -9.35 -1.25
CA GLY A 18 -9.63 -8.87 0.06
C GLY A 18 -9.99 -7.38 0.07
N ASP A 19 -9.33 -6.57 -0.75
CA ASP A 19 -9.69 -5.17 -0.95
C ASP A 19 -11.04 -5.06 -1.66
N TYR A 20 -11.20 -5.79 -2.78
CA TYR A 20 -12.45 -5.80 -3.54
C TYR A 20 -13.65 -6.19 -2.67
N ARG A 21 -13.57 -7.34 -1.98
CA ARG A 21 -14.66 -7.81 -1.11
C ARG A 21 -14.98 -6.82 0.01
N ARG A 22 -13.95 -6.25 0.64
CA ARG A 22 -14.12 -5.25 1.70
C ARG A 22 -14.81 -3.99 1.18
N TRP A 23 -14.40 -3.47 0.03
CA TRP A 23 -15.01 -2.27 -0.55
C TRP A 23 -16.43 -2.50 -1.02
N LYS A 24 -16.75 -3.67 -1.62
CA LYS A 24 -18.13 -4.04 -1.94
C LYS A 24 -19.00 -4.11 -0.68
N HIS A 25 -18.51 -4.74 0.39
CA HIS A 25 -19.24 -4.84 1.65
C HIS A 25 -19.47 -3.47 2.31
N GLN A 26 -18.50 -2.56 2.20
CA GLN A 26 -18.58 -1.20 2.74
C GLN A 26 -19.35 -0.22 1.84
N GLY A 27 -19.82 -0.63 0.65
CA GLY A 27 -20.46 0.28 -0.31
C GLY A 27 -19.51 1.34 -0.89
N ARG A 28 -18.21 1.04 -0.97
CA ARG A 28 -17.17 1.98 -1.45
C ARG A 28 -17.00 1.93 -2.97
N ASP A 29 -18.09 2.15 -3.68
CA ASP A 29 -18.08 2.24 -5.14
C ASP A 29 -17.28 3.46 -5.63
N ASP A 30 -17.12 4.47 -4.76
CA ASP A 30 -16.22 5.61 -4.96
C ASP A 30 -14.75 5.18 -5.13
N ILE A 31 -14.31 4.12 -4.45
CA ILE A 31 -12.97 3.53 -4.62
C ILE A 31 -12.93 2.61 -5.84
N LEU A 32 -13.93 1.74 -5.97
CA LEU A 32 -13.96 0.71 -7.01
C LEU A 32 -14.01 1.28 -8.43
N ARG A 33 -14.60 2.46 -8.63
CA ARG A 33 -14.63 3.12 -9.94
C ARG A 33 -13.23 3.45 -10.49
N TYR A 34 -12.23 3.55 -9.62
CA TYR A 34 -10.83 3.79 -9.98
C TYR A 34 -10.00 2.51 -10.14
N ALA A 35 -10.64 1.34 -10.09
CA ALA A 35 -10.00 0.05 -10.34
C ALA A 35 -10.25 -0.39 -11.78
N TYR A 36 -9.18 -0.76 -12.48
CA TYR A 36 -9.28 -1.51 -13.73
C TYR A 36 -9.22 -3.01 -13.43
N ILE A 37 -10.30 -3.72 -13.74
CA ILE A 37 -10.42 -5.18 -13.56
C ILE A 37 -10.30 -5.82 -14.95
N PRO A 38 -9.22 -6.57 -15.25
CA PRO A 38 -9.08 -7.25 -16.53
C PRO A 38 -10.20 -8.26 -16.78
N PRO A 39 -10.63 -8.45 -18.04
CA PRO A 39 -11.59 -9.49 -18.38
C PRO A 39 -11.18 -10.88 -17.86
N GLY A 40 -12.13 -11.65 -17.33
CA GLY A 40 -11.87 -12.97 -16.74
C GLY A 40 -11.22 -12.95 -15.35
N ARG A 41 -11.06 -11.76 -14.75
CA ARG A 41 -10.80 -11.56 -13.32
C ARG A 41 -12.01 -10.85 -12.72
N VAL A 42 -12.38 -11.18 -11.48
CA VAL A 42 -13.55 -10.60 -10.80
C VAL A 42 -13.19 -9.75 -9.59
N ASP A 43 -12.03 -10.04 -8.97
CA ASP A 43 -11.65 -9.47 -7.68
C ASP A 43 -10.17 -9.04 -7.64
N ARG A 44 -9.51 -8.98 -8.80
CA ARG A 44 -8.13 -8.53 -8.97
C ARG A 44 -8.06 -7.48 -10.06
N GLY A 45 -7.32 -6.43 -9.80
CA GLY A 45 -7.21 -5.33 -10.73
C GLY A 45 -6.03 -4.43 -10.44
N TYR A 46 -5.85 -3.46 -11.32
CA TYR A 46 -4.90 -2.39 -11.19
C TYR A 46 -5.62 -1.15 -10.68
N LEU A 47 -4.95 -0.37 -9.84
CA LEU A 47 -5.53 0.80 -9.20
C LEU A 47 -5.04 2.09 -9.81
N TRP A 48 -5.95 3.06 -9.70
CA TRP A 48 -5.90 4.46 -10.08
C TRP A 48 -6.00 4.69 -11.58
N PHE A 49 -7.07 4.15 -12.14
CA PHE A 49 -7.49 4.43 -13.51
C PHE A 49 -8.63 5.45 -13.49
N ASP A 50 -8.61 6.37 -14.44
CA ASP A 50 -9.71 7.29 -14.67
C ASP A 50 -10.98 6.50 -15.01
N PRO A 51 -12.10 6.77 -14.31
CA PRO A 51 -13.33 6.01 -14.50
C PRO A 51 -13.98 6.22 -15.87
N GLU A 52 -13.69 7.33 -16.56
CA GLU A 52 -14.29 7.71 -17.84
C GLU A 52 -13.46 7.17 -19.00
N ASN A 53 -12.18 7.55 -19.08
CA ASN A 53 -11.33 7.26 -20.23
C ASN A 53 -10.44 6.01 -20.06
N LYS A 54 -10.43 5.39 -18.86
CA LYS A 54 -9.65 4.19 -18.53
C LYS A 54 -8.14 4.37 -18.70
N LEU A 55 -7.64 5.60 -18.69
CA LEU A 55 -6.21 5.89 -18.63
C LEU A 55 -5.74 5.87 -17.19
N GLU A 56 -4.46 5.56 -16.99
CA GLU A 56 -3.83 5.65 -15.67
C GLU A 56 -3.80 7.10 -15.19
N LEU A 57 -4.06 7.30 -13.90
CA LEU A 57 -3.95 8.60 -13.25
C LEU A 57 -2.52 8.83 -12.77
N ASP A 58 -2.00 10.03 -12.99
CA ASP A 58 -0.66 10.44 -12.52
C ASP A 58 -0.50 10.40 -10.99
N ARG A 59 -1.62 10.42 -10.26
CA ARG A 59 -1.65 10.40 -8.79
C ARG A 59 -2.86 9.67 -8.25
N CYS A 60 -2.74 9.20 -7.01
CA CYS A 60 -3.87 8.62 -6.28
C CYS A 60 -5.05 9.63 -6.19
N PRO A 61 -6.28 9.24 -6.57
CA PRO A 61 -7.45 10.13 -6.53
C PRO A 61 -7.91 10.45 -5.10
N PHE A 62 -7.42 9.71 -4.10
CA PHE A 62 -7.74 9.90 -2.68
C PHE A 62 -6.64 10.65 -1.92
N LEU A 63 -5.67 11.23 -2.63
CA LEU A 63 -4.70 12.15 -2.05
C LEU A 63 -5.37 13.51 -1.83
N VAL A 64 -5.43 13.93 -0.57
CA VAL A 64 -5.97 15.24 -0.18
C VAL A 64 -4.79 16.13 0.19
N GLN A 65 -4.76 17.35 -0.33
CA GLN A 65 -3.80 18.37 0.09
C GLN A 65 -4.45 19.23 1.17
N ASP A 66 -3.98 19.12 2.41
CA ASP A 66 -4.56 19.85 3.54
C ASP A 66 -4.00 21.28 3.64
N SER A 67 -2.73 21.46 3.25
CA SER A 67 -2.02 22.73 3.20
C SER A 67 -0.82 22.65 2.24
N PRO A 68 -0.13 23.76 1.91
CA PRO A 68 1.09 23.72 1.12
C PRO A 68 2.11 22.73 1.72
N GLY A 69 2.39 21.65 1.01
CA GLY A 69 3.30 20.59 1.45
C GLY A 69 2.73 19.56 2.43
N SER A 70 1.48 19.69 2.90
CA SER A 70 0.83 18.67 3.74
C SER A 70 -0.22 17.88 2.95
N HIS A 71 -0.20 16.56 3.14
CA HIS A 71 -1.14 15.66 2.48
C HIS A 71 -1.71 14.61 3.44
N SER A 72 -2.98 14.28 3.23
CA SER A 72 -3.71 13.22 3.90
C SER A 72 -4.32 12.22 2.90
N CYS A 73 -4.81 11.09 3.41
CA CYS A 73 -5.42 10.03 2.60
C CYS A 73 -6.91 9.94 2.95
N ALA A 74 -7.79 10.25 2.01
CA ALA A 74 -9.25 10.21 2.22
C ALA A 74 -9.79 8.79 2.46
N ILE A 75 -8.99 7.75 2.18
CA ILE A 75 -9.36 6.34 2.38
C ILE A 75 -8.50 5.67 3.45
N GLN A 76 -7.96 6.42 4.40
CA GLN A 76 -7.04 5.92 5.41
C GLN A 76 -7.51 4.61 6.07
N GLU A 77 -8.77 4.55 6.51
CA GLU A 77 -9.35 3.41 7.23
C GLU A 77 -9.64 2.17 6.36
N THR A 78 -9.69 2.34 5.04
CA THR A 78 -9.97 1.22 4.11
C THR A 78 -9.03 1.20 2.91
N LYS A 79 -7.81 1.73 3.09
CA LYS A 79 -6.81 1.80 2.02
C LYS A 79 -6.52 0.39 1.45
N PRO A 80 -6.12 0.30 0.17
CA PRO A 80 -5.73 -0.97 -0.42
C PRO A 80 -4.65 -1.68 0.41
N LYS A 81 -4.59 -3.00 0.35
CA LYS A 81 -3.56 -3.77 1.04
C LYS A 81 -2.16 -3.30 0.64
N ALA A 82 -1.94 -3.02 -0.64
CA ALA A 82 -0.69 -2.45 -1.13
C ALA A 82 -0.34 -1.11 -0.43
N CYS A 83 -1.32 -0.22 -0.20
CA CYS A 83 -1.11 1.06 0.50
C CYS A 83 -0.74 0.87 1.98
N SER A 84 -1.35 -0.11 2.66
CA SER A 84 -1.03 -0.42 4.06
C SER A 84 0.32 -1.14 4.21
N GLN A 85 0.80 -1.77 3.13
CA GLN A 85 2.07 -2.47 3.08
C GLN A 85 3.22 -1.58 2.60
N PHE A 86 2.96 -0.34 2.14
CA PHE A 86 3.99 0.56 1.62
C PHE A 86 4.84 1.21 2.73
N TRP A 87 5.84 0.45 3.15
CA TRP A 87 7.28 0.76 3.17
C TRP A 87 7.82 1.95 3.94
N CYS A 88 7.12 2.69 4.80
CA CYS A 88 7.83 3.66 5.67
C CYS A 88 7.97 3.21 7.12
N GLU A 89 9.08 3.56 7.78
CA GLU A 89 9.39 3.17 9.16
C GLU A 89 8.25 3.51 10.13
N TRP A 90 7.61 4.67 9.94
CA TRP A 90 6.45 5.07 10.71
C TRP A 90 5.27 4.08 10.61
N ALA A 91 5.02 3.51 9.41
CA ALA A 91 3.96 2.51 9.24
C ALA A 91 4.23 1.19 10.00
N TYR A 92 5.48 0.99 10.43
CA TYR A 92 5.91 -0.15 11.25
C TYR A 92 6.23 0.26 12.70
N GLY A 93 5.91 1.50 13.11
CA GLY A 93 6.04 1.98 14.49
C GLY A 93 7.47 2.22 14.97
N VAL A 94 8.45 2.31 14.08
CA VAL A 94 9.88 2.26 14.46
C VAL A 94 10.70 3.46 14.01
N GLY A 95 10.10 4.41 13.28
CA GLY A 95 10.80 5.59 12.78
C GLY A 95 9.90 6.57 12.04
N GLU A 96 10.45 7.28 11.06
CA GLU A 96 9.83 8.47 10.49
C GLU A 96 8.94 8.20 9.26
N ARG A 97 8.02 9.12 8.99
CA ARG A 97 7.17 9.06 7.79
C ARG A 97 8.05 9.23 6.54
N ALA A 98 7.86 8.40 5.52
CA ALA A 98 8.60 8.38 4.24
C ALA A 98 10.05 7.86 4.26
N ILE A 99 10.59 7.42 5.40
CA ILE A 99 11.86 6.68 5.39
C ILE A 99 11.58 5.22 5.05
N PRO A 100 12.17 4.65 3.97
CA PRO A 100 11.89 3.28 3.57
C PRO A 100 12.22 2.22 4.65
N PHE A 101 11.25 1.39 5.02
CA PHE A 101 11.41 0.23 5.90
C PHE A 101 11.46 -1.11 5.14
N LYS A 102 10.93 -1.11 3.93
CA LYS A 102 11.05 -2.21 2.97
C LYS A 102 11.24 -1.60 1.59
N VAL A 103 11.96 -2.28 0.72
CA VAL A 103 12.21 -1.92 -0.68
C VAL A 103 11.90 -3.12 -1.58
N ALA A 104 11.98 -2.95 -2.91
CA ALA A 104 11.66 -4.02 -3.86
C ALA A 104 12.62 -5.21 -3.68
N ALA A 105 13.88 -4.89 -3.35
CA ALA A 105 14.93 -5.85 -2.98
C ALA A 105 14.74 -6.49 -1.59
N GLY A 106 13.62 -6.23 -0.89
CA GLY A 106 13.30 -6.81 0.41
C GLY A 106 13.42 -5.82 1.58
N TRP A 107 13.56 -6.34 2.80
CA TRP A 107 13.62 -5.53 4.02
C TRP A 107 14.89 -4.66 4.06
N THR A 108 14.78 -3.42 4.54
CA THR A 108 15.98 -2.57 4.75
C THR A 108 16.81 -3.08 5.91
N ASP A 109 18.07 -2.62 6.04
CA ASP A 109 18.96 -3.08 7.11
C ASP A 109 18.44 -2.77 8.51
N ARG A 110 17.71 -1.66 8.68
CA ARG A 110 17.02 -1.37 9.93
C ARG A 110 15.91 -2.39 10.20
N ALA A 111 15.09 -2.69 9.21
CA ALA A 111 14.03 -3.69 9.36
C ALA A 111 14.59 -5.08 9.70
N ARG A 112 15.68 -5.48 9.04
CA ARG A 112 16.38 -6.73 9.35
C ARG A 112 16.93 -6.76 10.77
N ARG A 113 17.55 -5.66 11.24
CA ARG A 113 18.02 -5.52 12.62
C ARG A 113 16.89 -5.64 13.64
N LEU A 114 15.70 -5.16 13.29
CA LEU A 114 14.48 -5.28 14.11
C LEU A 114 13.79 -6.64 13.97
N GLY A 115 14.41 -7.62 13.30
CA GLY A 115 13.92 -8.99 13.20
C GLY A 115 12.96 -9.26 12.04
N TYR A 116 12.63 -8.26 11.23
CA TYR A 116 11.79 -8.46 10.05
C TYR A 116 12.55 -9.18 8.94
N GLY A 117 11.87 -10.07 8.22
CA GLY A 117 12.45 -10.79 7.09
C GLY A 117 13.23 -12.06 7.42
N LYS A 118 13.28 -12.45 8.70
CA LYS A 118 13.79 -13.78 9.08
C LYS A 118 12.73 -14.85 8.78
N SER A 119 13.14 -15.97 8.19
CA SER A 119 12.27 -17.15 8.05
C SER A 119 11.93 -17.70 9.44
N PRO A 120 10.70 -18.21 9.68
CA PRO A 120 10.32 -18.86 10.94
C PRO A 120 11.33 -19.95 11.36
N LEU A 121 11.91 -20.67 10.39
CA LEU A 121 12.89 -21.73 10.61
C LEU A 121 14.25 -21.20 11.14
N THR A 122 14.60 -19.95 10.85
CA THR A 122 15.85 -19.32 11.31
C THR A 122 15.73 -18.80 12.74
N VAL A 123 14.53 -18.32 13.13
CA VAL A 123 14.26 -17.84 14.49
C VAL A 123 14.27 -19.01 15.49
N LEU A 124 13.72 -20.16 15.10
CA LEU A 124 13.69 -21.36 15.95
C LEU A 124 15.08 -21.91 16.24
N LYS A 125 16.00 -21.89 15.24
CA LYS A 125 17.40 -22.32 15.45
C LYS A 125 18.16 -21.43 16.44
N LEU A 126 17.92 -20.11 16.40
CA LEU A 126 18.56 -19.15 17.31
C LEU A 126 18.08 -19.28 18.77
N LEU A 127 16.82 -19.63 18.99
CA LEU A 127 16.26 -19.82 20.33
C LEU A 127 16.62 -21.16 20.98
N LEU A 128 16.99 -22.17 20.16
CA LEU A 128 17.37 -23.51 20.63
C LEU A 128 18.89 -23.70 20.75
N SER A 129 19.68 -22.68 20.38
CA SER A 129 21.15 -22.70 20.43
C SER A 129 21.72 -21.72 21.45
N GLY A 130 20.87 -21.16 22.33
CA GLY A 130 21.21 -20.24 23.41
C GLY A 130 20.86 -20.81 24.77
#